data_AF-A0A7Z0SI37-F1
#
_entry.id   AF-A0A7Z0SI37-F1
#
_cell.length_a   1.000
_cell.length_b   1.000
_cell.length_c   1.000
_cell.angle_alpha   90.00
_cell.angle_beta   90.00
_cell.angle_gamma   90.00
#
_symmetry.space_group_name_H-M   'P 1'
#
loop_
_entity.id
_entity.type
_entity.pdbx_description
1 polymer ?
#
loop_
_entity_poly.entity_id
_entity_poly.type
_entity_poly.pdbx_seq_one_letter_code
_entity_poly.pdbx_strand_id
1 'polypeptide(L)' 'MAHTAEDRAAVERARIAIASGERVTEIRFTDRLVKYADPPTLAELNELLNAIDHDLAAGGKRRIPFSGRTWGCAQVGKGL' A
#
# COMPACT_ATOMS: atom_id res chain seq x y z
N MET A 1 10.57 3.18 -8.92
CA MET A 1 9.21 2.76 -9.31
C MET A 1 8.29 3.71 -8.60
N ALA A 2 7.57 4.52 -9.38
CA ALA A 2 6.66 5.54 -8.88
C ALA A 2 5.33 4.87 -8.53
N HIS A 3 4.68 5.32 -7.47
CA HIS A 3 3.30 4.91 -7.18
C HIS A 3 2.36 5.46 -8.25
N THR A 4 1.28 4.73 -8.52
CA THR A 4 0.25 5.11 -9.49
C THR A 4 -1.02 5.61 -8.78
N ALA A 5 -1.90 6.30 -9.52
CA ALA A 5 -3.21 6.68 -9.01
C ALA A 5 -4.06 5.44 -8.62
N GLU A 6 -3.82 4.30 -9.27
CA GLU A 6 -4.46 3.02 -8.93
C GLU A 6 -3.98 2.49 -7.58
N ASP A 7 -2.71 2.66 -7.24
CA ASP A 7 -2.17 2.29 -5.92
C ASP A 7 -2.82 3.11 -4.79
N ARG A 8 -3.03 4.42 -5.03
CA ARG A 8 -3.78 5.28 -4.11
C ARG A 8 -5.21 4.78 -3.91
N ALA A 9 -5.89 4.42 -5.01
CA ALA A 9 -7.26 3.91 -4.96
C ALA A 9 -7.36 2.56 -4.22
N ALA A 10 -6.38 1.67 -4.39
CA ALA A 10 -6.32 0.39 -3.69
C ALA A 10 -6.23 0.58 -2.16
N VAL A 11 -5.37 1.49 -1.71
CA VAL A 11 -5.23 1.81 -0.28
C VAL A 11 -6.47 2.54 0.26
N GLU A 12 -7.07 3.43 -0.53
CA GLU A 12 -8.28 4.13 -0.12
C GLU A 12 -9.47 3.16 0.09
N ARG A 13 -9.61 2.16 -0.78
CA ARG A 13 -10.60 1.08 -0.60
C ARG A 13 -10.35 0.29 0.67
N ALA A 14 -9.10 -0.06 0.96
CA ALA A 14 -8.74 -0.73 2.20
C ALA A 14 -9.08 0.12 3.43
N ARG A 15 -8.80 1.43 3.38
CA ARG A 15 -9.14 2.36 4.46
C ARG A 15 -10.64 2.41 4.72
N ILE A 16 -11.46 2.45 3.66
CA ILE A 16 -12.92 2.45 3.77
C ILE A 16 -13.42 1.12 4.36
N ALA A 17 -12.88 -0.01 3.90
CA ALA A 17 -13.23 -1.33 4.42
C ALA A 17 -12.96 -1.42 5.94
N ILE A 18 -11.79 -0.96 6.40
CA ILE A 18 -11.46 -0.95 7.83
C ILE A 18 -12.34 0.03 8.61
N ALA A 19 -12.64 1.21 8.05
CA ALA A 19 -13.58 2.15 8.67
C ALA A 19 -15.00 1.58 8.79
N SER A 20 -15.39 0.67 7.89
CA SER A 20 -16.66 -0.07 7.92
C SER A 20 -16.63 -1.29 8.85
N GLY A 21 -15.52 -1.55 9.55
CA GLY A 21 -15.35 -2.70 10.44
C GLY A 21 -14.91 -3.99 9.74
N GLU A 22 -14.52 -3.91 8.47
CA GLU A 22 -14.08 -5.06 7.67
C GLU A 22 -12.58 -5.32 7.88
N ARG A 23 -12.19 -6.59 7.97
CA ARG A 23 -10.79 -6.97 8.19
C ARG A 23 -10.06 -7.06 6.85
N VAL A 24 -9.21 -6.07 6.57
CA VAL A 24 -8.34 -6.11 5.40
C VAL A 24 -7.06 -6.88 5.72
N THR A 25 -6.78 -7.93 4.95
CA THR A 25 -5.58 -8.76 5.08
C THR A 25 -4.69 -8.73 3.85
N GLU A 26 -5.16 -8.12 2.76
CA GLU A 26 -4.37 -7.93 1.55
C GLU A 26 -4.80 -6.67 0.79
N ILE A 27 -3.85 -5.99 0.17
CA ILE A 27 -4.08 -4.88 -0.75
C ILE A 27 -3.40 -5.22 -2.07
N ARG A 28 -4.18 -5.19 -3.16
CA ARG A 28 -3.68 -5.41 -4.51
C ARG A 28 -3.34 -4.07 -5.15
N PHE A 29 -2.06 -3.86 -5.37
CA PHE A 29 -1.48 -2.76 -6.14
C PHE A 29 -1.38 -3.15 -7.61
N THR A 30 -1.09 -2.20 -8.49
CA THR A 30 -1.08 -2.44 -9.94
C THR A 30 -0.02 -3.47 -10.34
N ASP A 31 1.18 -3.43 -9.74
CA ASP A 31 2.28 -4.35 -10.04
C ASP A 31 2.48 -5.47 -9.00
N ARG A 32 1.81 -5.39 -7.85
CA ARG A 32 2.11 -6.27 -6.69
C ARG A 32 0.92 -6.51 -5.79
N LEU A 33 0.97 -7.61 -5.03
CA LEU A 33 0.01 -7.92 -3.98
C LEU A 33 0.72 -7.85 -2.63
N VAL A 34 0.18 -7.05 -1.71
CA VAL A 34 0.71 -6.91 -0.37
C VAL A 34 -0.21 -7.63 0.60
N LYS A 35 0.31 -8.65 1.26
CA LYS A 35 -0.41 -9.40 2.29
C LYS A 35 0.04 -8.94 3.67
N TYR A 36 -0.92 -8.85 4.57
CA TYR A 36 -0.78 -8.35 5.93
C TYR A 36 -0.91 -9.54 6.88
N ALA A 37 0.16 -9.84 7.62
CA ALA A 37 0.10 -10.86 8.69
C ALA A 37 -0.85 -10.40 9.80
N ASP A 38 -0.76 -9.12 10.17
CA ASP A 38 -1.69 -8.43 11.05
C ASP A 38 -2.43 -7.35 10.25
N PRO A 39 -3.77 -7.28 10.35
CA PRO A 39 -4.55 -6.29 9.61
C PRO A 39 -4.05 -4.87 9.96
N PRO A 40 -3.84 -4.01 8.95
CA PRO A 40 -3.30 -2.68 9.18
C PRO A 40 -4.30 -1.82 9.93
N THR A 41 -3.82 -0.86 10.70
CA THR A 41 -4.67 0.14 11.32
C THR A 41 -5.02 1.26 10.34
N LEU A 42 -6.11 1.99 10.61
CA LEU A 42 -6.46 3.19 9.86
C LEU A 42 -5.32 4.22 9.82
N ALA A 43 -4.54 4.31 10.90
CA ALA A 43 -3.38 5.20 10.98
C ALA A 43 -2.31 4.81 9.96
N GLU A 44 -1.94 3.53 9.89
CA GLU A 44 -0.96 3.01 8.93
C GLU A 44 -1.39 3.20 7.47
N LEU A 45 -2.69 3.03 7.18
CA LEU A 45 -3.24 3.27 5.85
C LEU A 45 -3.25 4.77 5.50
N ASN A 46 -3.46 5.67 6.46
CA ASN A 46 -3.38 7.11 6.24
C ASN A 46 -1.93 7.56 5.98
N GLU A 47 -0.95 7.04 6.72
CA GLU A 47 0.47 7.30 6.45
C GLU A 47 0.87 6.82 5.06
N LEU A 48 0.36 5.65 4.66
CA LEU A 48 0.56 5.09 3.34
C LEU A 48 -0.07 5.95 2.24
N LEU A 49 -1.31 6.41 2.41
CA LEU A 49 -1.93 7.32 1.45
C LEU A 49 -1.14 8.62 1.31
N ASN A 50 -0.68 9.19 2.43
CA ASN A 50 0.11 10.42 2.42
C ASN A 50 1.47 10.20 1.72
N ALA A 51 2.10 9.04 1.94
CA ALA A 51 3.30 8.64 1.20
C ALA A 51 3.04 8.57 -0.30
N ILE A 52 2.00 7.84 -0.74
CA ILE A 52 1.66 7.72 -2.17
C ILE A 52 1.35 9.08 -2.78
N ASP A 53 0.57 9.92 -2.09
CA ASP A 53 0.21 11.26 -2.55
C ASP A 53 1.45 12.15 -2.69
N HIS A 54 2.38 12.07 -1.72
CA HIS A 54 3.65 12.76 -1.79
C HIS A 54 4.56 12.24 -2.92
N ASP A 55 4.58 10.94 -3.22
CA ASP A 55 5.35 10.40 -4.35
C ASP A 55 4.74 10.82 -5.70
N LEU A 56 3.42 10.80 -5.83
CA LEU A 56 2.68 11.30 -6.99
C LEU A 56 2.93 12.79 -7.22
N ALA A 57 2.84 13.60 -6.16
CA ALA A 57 3.10 15.04 -6.20
C ALA A 57 4.57 15.35 -6.49
N ALA A 58 5.50 14.52 -6.02
CA ALA A 58 6.95 14.66 -6.29
C ALA A 58 7.37 14.12 -7.67
N GLY A 59 6.43 13.65 -8.49
CA GLY A 59 6.71 13.11 -9.83
C GLY A 59 7.45 11.77 -9.83
N GLY A 60 7.21 10.92 -8.82
CA GLY A 60 7.72 9.55 -8.77
C GLY A 60 9.20 9.39 -8.42
N LYS A 61 9.81 10.43 -7.84
CA LYS A 61 11.26 10.49 -7.58
C LYS A 61 11.66 9.94 -6.21
N ARG A 62 10.73 9.65 -5.29
CA ARG A 62 11.09 9.34 -3.91
C ARG A 62 10.71 7.91 -3.55
N ARG A 63 11.72 7.05 -3.37
CA ARG A 63 11.54 5.76 -2.68
C ARG A 63 11.14 6.07 -1.24
N ILE A 64 9.87 5.89 -0.90
CA ILE A 64 9.39 6.07 0.46
C ILE A 64 9.67 4.77 1.21
N PRO A 65 10.59 4.78 2.20
CA PRO A 65 10.75 3.63 3.06
C PRO A 65 9.51 3.56 3.95
N PHE A 66 8.65 2.59 3.66
CA PHE A 66 7.55 2.22 4.53
C PHE A 66 8.13 1.78 5.87
N SER A 67 7.96 2.64 6.87
CA SER A 67 8.15 2.42 8.30
C SER A 67 8.45 0.98 8.72
N GLY A 68 9.71 0.72 9.12
CA GLY A 68 10.15 -0.17 10.23
C GLY A 68 9.85 -1.68 10.21
N ARG A 69 8.78 -2.11 9.56
CA ARG A 69 8.45 -3.51 9.30
C ARG A 69 8.78 -3.75 7.84
N THR A 70 9.87 -4.45 7.58
CA THR A 70 10.15 -5.01 6.26
C THR A 70 8.92 -5.81 5.87
N TRP A 71 8.08 -5.23 5.02
CA TRP A 71 7.03 -5.96 4.35
C TRP A 71 7.73 -7.13 3.70
N GLY A 72 7.39 -8.34 4.13
CA GLY A 72 7.66 -9.54 3.38
C GLY A 72 6.94 -9.37 2.05
N CYS A 73 7.59 -8.66 1.12
CA CYS A 73 7.23 -8.65 -0.28
C CYS A 73 7.37 -10.12 -0.68
N ALA A 74 6.30 -10.88 -0.56
CA ALA A 74 6.12 -12.03 -1.41
C ALA A 74 5.96 -11.44 -2.81
N GLN A 75 7.08 -11.03 -3.39
CA GLN A 75 7.23 -10.87 -4.83
C GLN A 75 6.94 -12.28 -5.35
N VAL A 76 5.69 -12.51 -5.73
CA VAL A 76 5.34 -13.63 -6.60
C VAL A 76 5.96 -13.28 -7.94
N GLY A 77 7.28 -13.42 -8.02
CA GLY A 77 7.99 -13.48 -9.27
C GLY A 77 7.46 -14.70 -9.98
N LYS A 78 6.66 -14.48 -11.02
CA LYS A 78 6.59 -15.45 -12.11
C LYS A 78 7.98 -15.43 -12.74
N GLY A 79 8.86 -16.29 -12.25
CA GLY A 79 9.97 -16.76 -13.06
C GLY A 79 9.38 -17.48 -14.26
N LEU A 80 9.69 -16.98 -15.44
CA LEU A 80 9.84 -17.69 -16.71
C LEU A 80 10.44 -16.72 -17.73
#